data_AF-A0A7K4G3H6-F1
#
_entry.id   AF-A0A7K4G3H6-F1
#
_cell.length_a   1.000
_cell.length_b   1.000
_cell.length_c   1.000
_cell.angle_alpha   90.00
_cell.angle_beta   90.00
_cell.angle_gamma   90.00
#
_symmetry.space_group_name_H-M   'P 1'
#
loop_
_entity.id
_entity.type
_entity.pdbx_description
1 polymer ?
#
loop_
_entity_poly.entity_id
_entity_poly.type
_entity_poly.pdbx_seq_one_letter_code
_entity_poly.pdbx_strand_id
1 'polypeptide(L)'
;MHDLNCFVPDKAIDLGIVATRVPTIELKSQKDLNRLQDVGVASLSGSEELLCKACLKKEFFLINPLQTPGFFKSDALVRSVADNDRVFELPLRPLLHASFVYRAKALRELRLFLKKCLKLKAKFVFTSRAESEFDLKTEREIIAILIQLGLTSQQASFVLNTQAKRVFEEFLK
;
A
#
# COMPACT_ATOMS: atom_id res chain seq x y z
N MET A 1 19.90 13.40 -23.88
CA MET A 1 19.29 13.86 -22.62
C MET A 1 18.86 12.60 -21.91
N HIS A 2 19.57 12.25 -20.84
CA HIS A 2 19.83 10.88 -20.43
C HIS A 2 18.58 10.07 -20.08
N ASP A 3 18.45 8.92 -20.74
CA ASP A 3 17.64 7.80 -20.29
C ASP A 3 17.98 7.52 -18.82
N LEU A 4 16.99 7.76 -17.95
CA LEU A 4 17.01 7.27 -16.59
C LEU A 4 16.92 5.75 -16.68
N ASN A 5 18.09 5.12 -16.72
CA ASN A 5 18.28 3.69 -16.53
C ASN A 5 17.52 3.25 -15.28
N CYS A 6 16.29 2.81 -15.51
CA CYS A 6 15.58 1.80 -14.76
C CYS A 6 16.50 0.61 -14.56
N PHE A 7 17.27 0.62 -13.47
CA PHE A 7 18.10 -0.50 -13.06
C PHE A 7 17.21 -1.53 -12.35
N VAL A 8 16.63 -2.43 -13.12
CA VAL A 8 16.17 -3.74 -12.65
C VAL A 8 16.59 -4.75 -13.72
N PRO A 9 17.77 -5.37 -13.58
CA PRO A 9 17.86 -6.84 -13.39
C PRO A 9 19.14 -7.28 -12.62
N ASP A 10 19.36 -8.49 -12.10
CA ASP A 10 18.64 -9.79 -12.11
C ASP A 10 18.03 -10.12 -10.74
N LYS A 11 18.18 -9.17 -9.80
CA LYS A 11 17.59 -9.15 -8.47
C LYS A 11 16.59 -7.99 -8.33
N ALA A 12 15.37 -8.04 -8.88
CA ALA A 12 14.29 -7.21 -8.29
C ALA A 12 13.95 -7.65 -6.84
N ILE A 13 14.69 -8.62 -6.29
CA ILE A 13 14.16 -9.96 -5.99
C ILE A 13 14.50 -10.39 -4.55
N ASP A 14 15.46 -9.75 -3.89
CA ASP A 14 15.81 -10.14 -2.53
C ASP A 14 14.86 -9.52 -1.49
N LEU A 15 14.72 -8.20 -1.30
CA LEU A 15 13.91 -7.71 -0.16
C LEU A 15 13.29 -6.30 -0.34
N GLY A 16 12.30 -6.15 -1.22
CA GLY A 16 11.13 -5.34 -0.81
C GLY A 16 10.97 -3.90 -1.29
N ILE A 17 11.35 -3.53 -2.52
CA ILE A 17 10.76 -2.33 -3.17
C ILE A 17 10.56 -2.60 -4.67
N VAL A 18 9.33 -2.95 -5.05
CA VAL A 18 8.94 -3.06 -6.46
C VAL A 18 8.52 -1.68 -6.95
N ALA A 19 9.33 -1.09 -7.81
CA ALA A 19 8.98 0.09 -8.61
C ALA A 19 8.40 -0.35 -9.96
N THR A 20 7.29 -1.09 -9.96
CA THR A 20 6.37 -1.05 -11.11
C THR A 20 5.46 0.15 -10.89
N ARG A 21 5.28 0.98 -11.92
CA ARG A 21 4.32 2.10 -11.87
C ARG A 21 2.90 1.52 -11.82
N VAL A 22 2.47 1.02 -10.68
CA VAL A 22 1.09 0.60 -10.43
C VAL A 22 0.24 1.87 -10.42
N PRO A 23 -0.63 2.17 -11.39
CA PRO A 23 -1.42 3.39 -11.36
C PRO A 23 -2.28 3.44 -10.08
N THR A 24 -2.45 4.64 -9.52
CA THR A 24 -3.49 4.87 -8.51
C THR A 24 -4.75 5.34 -9.20
N ILE A 25 -5.85 4.60 -9.04
CA ILE A 25 -7.17 4.93 -9.59
C ILE A 25 -8.05 5.40 -8.45
N GLU A 26 -8.55 6.63 -8.58
CA GLU A 26 -9.55 7.16 -7.66
C GLU A 26 -10.96 6.73 -8.11
N LEU A 27 -11.62 5.90 -7.31
CA LEU A 27 -13.00 5.51 -7.49
C LEU A 27 -13.92 6.67 -7.04
N LYS A 28 -14.64 7.25 -7.99
CA LYS A 28 -15.57 8.36 -7.74
C LYS A 28 -17.02 7.89 -7.75
N SER A 29 -17.29 6.78 -8.42
CA SER A 29 -18.63 6.27 -8.63
C SER A 29 -18.66 4.75 -8.78
N GLN A 30 -19.86 4.19 -8.69
CA GLN A 30 -20.08 2.77 -8.97
C GLN A 30 -19.70 2.38 -10.41
N LYS A 31 -19.73 3.31 -11.38
CA LYS A 31 -19.35 3.03 -12.77
C LYS A 31 -17.85 2.72 -12.90
N ASP A 32 -17.02 3.29 -12.04
CA ASP A 32 -15.57 3.07 -12.06
C ASP A 32 -15.23 1.63 -11.66
N LEU A 33 -16.03 1.02 -10.77
CA LEU A 33 -15.87 -0.38 -10.36
C LEU A 33 -16.08 -1.38 -11.51
N ASN A 34 -16.84 -1.02 -12.53
CA ASN A 34 -17.06 -1.89 -13.70
C ASN A 34 -15.92 -1.80 -14.70
N ARG A 35 -15.17 -0.69 -14.68
CA ARG A 35 -14.02 -0.47 -15.56
C ARG A 35 -12.73 -1.12 -15.04
N LEU A 36 -12.72 -1.59 -13.80
CA LEU A 36 -11.55 -2.23 -13.19
C LEU A 36 -11.07 -3.48 -13.94
N GLN A 37 -11.95 -4.13 -14.70
CA GLN A 37 -11.64 -5.32 -15.50
C GLN A 37 -10.59 -5.04 -16.57
N ASP A 38 -10.52 -3.80 -17.05
CA ASP A 38 -9.68 -3.41 -18.19
C ASP A 38 -8.33 -2.81 -17.77
N VAL A 39 -8.10 -2.59 -16.47
CA VAL A 39 -6.95 -1.80 -15.98
C VAL A 39 -5.74 -2.65 -15.57
N GLY A 40 -5.91 -3.98 -15.53
CA GLY A 40 -4.88 -4.88 -15.03
C GLY A 40 -4.55 -4.59 -13.56
N VAL A 41 -3.27 -4.36 -13.26
CA VAL A 41 -2.77 -4.12 -11.91
C VAL A 41 -2.91 -2.64 -11.52
N ALA A 42 -3.66 -2.35 -10.45
CA ALA A 42 -3.85 -0.99 -9.94
C ALA A 42 -3.89 -0.91 -8.42
N SER A 43 -3.73 0.32 -7.91
CA SER A 43 -3.98 0.69 -6.52
C SER A 43 -5.21 1.59 -6.46
N LEU A 44 -6.18 1.29 -5.60
CA LEU A 44 -7.46 1.97 -5.58
C LEU A 44 -7.56 2.91 -4.37
N SER A 45 -8.02 4.12 -4.61
CA SER A 45 -8.47 5.05 -3.58
C SER A 45 -9.94 5.43 -3.82
N GLY A 46 -10.61 5.98 -2.81
CA GLY A 46 -12.01 6.39 -2.95
C GLY A 46 -12.73 6.45 -1.61
N SER A 47 -14.06 6.48 -1.64
CA SER A 47 -14.86 6.36 -0.42
C SER A 47 -14.78 4.95 0.15
N GLU A 48 -14.97 4.82 1.47
CA GLU A 48 -15.03 3.53 2.16
C GLU A 48 -16.02 2.56 1.50
N GLU A 49 -17.20 3.06 1.12
CA GLU A 49 -18.23 2.25 0.47
C GLU A 49 -17.74 1.67 -0.87
N LEU A 50 -17.11 2.50 -1.71
CA LEU A 50 -16.58 2.06 -3.01
C LEU A 50 -15.43 1.08 -2.85
N LEU A 51 -14.53 1.31 -1.88
CA LEU A 51 -13.42 0.40 -1.60
C LEU A 51 -13.90 -0.96 -1.06
N CYS A 52 -14.89 -0.99 -0.16
CA CYS A 52 -15.51 -2.23 0.29
C CYS A 52 -16.16 -3.00 -0.87
N LYS A 53 -16.85 -2.29 -1.77
CA LYS A 53 -17.43 -2.92 -2.99
C LYS A 53 -16.35 -3.38 -3.96
N ALA A 54 -15.23 -2.66 -4.06
CA ALA A 54 -14.09 -3.09 -4.85
C ALA A 54 -13.56 -4.43 -4.33
N CYS A 55 -13.40 -4.60 -3.02
CA CYS A 55 -12.89 -5.85 -2.43
C CYS A 55 -13.64 -7.12 -2.87
N LEU A 56 -14.93 -7.02 -3.21
CA LEU A 56 -15.78 -8.12 -3.69
C LEU A 56 -15.54 -8.53 -5.16
N LYS A 57 -14.81 -7.71 -5.91
CA LYS A 57 -14.47 -7.98 -7.32
C LYS A 57 -13.51 -9.17 -7.42
N LYS A 58 -13.21 -9.67 -8.62
CA LYS A 58 -12.28 -10.82 -8.79
C LYS A 58 -10.86 -10.38 -9.12
N GLU A 59 -10.76 -9.25 -9.78
CA GLU A 59 -9.53 -8.63 -10.26
C GLU A 59 -8.59 -8.35 -9.09
N PHE A 60 -7.28 -8.40 -9.31
CA PHE A 60 -6.30 -8.08 -8.27
C PHE A 60 -5.96 -6.59 -8.27
N PHE A 61 -6.14 -5.95 -7.12
CA PHE A 61 -5.77 -4.55 -6.91
C PHE A 61 -5.33 -4.37 -5.46
N LEU A 62 -4.52 -3.35 -5.23
CA LEU A 62 -4.20 -2.88 -3.90
C LEU A 62 -5.21 -1.82 -3.47
N ILE A 63 -5.42 -1.69 -2.16
CA ILE A 63 -6.26 -0.64 -1.59
C ILE A 63 -5.36 0.41 -0.94
N ASN A 64 -5.37 1.65 -1.41
CA ASN A 64 -4.65 2.76 -0.79
C ASN A 64 -5.59 3.54 0.14
N PRO A 65 -5.52 3.31 1.47
CA PRO A 65 -6.43 3.95 2.40
C PRO A 65 -6.01 5.40 2.73
N LEU A 66 -4.77 5.81 2.43
CA LEU A 66 -4.26 7.12 2.86
C LEU A 66 -4.97 8.31 2.20
N GLN A 67 -5.60 8.07 1.05
CA GLN A 67 -6.43 9.08 0.35
C GLN A 67 -7.90 9.05 0.80
N THR A 68 -8.28 8.11 1.67
CA THR A 68 -9.66 7.98 2.16
C THR A 68 -9.82 8.75 3.47
N PRO A 69 -10.69 9.78 3.53
CA PRO A 69 -10.91 10.53 4.76
C PRO A 69 -11.33 9.62 5.92
N GLY A 70 -10.62 9.70 7.05
CA GLY A 70 -10.97 8.93 8.25
C GLY A 70 -10.70 7.43 8.15
N PHE A 71 -9.90 6.95 7.18
CA PHE A 71 -9.60 5.52 6.97
C PHE A 71 -9.20 4.76 8.25
N PHE A 72 -8.46 5.40 9.14
CA PHE A 72 -8.01 4.81 10.41
C PHE A 72 -9.15 4.47 11.39
N LYS A 73 -10.36 5.01 11.16
CA LYS A 73 -11.55 4.71 11.95
C LYS A 73 -12.35 3.54 11.41
N SER A 74 -12.22 3.20 10.13
CA SER A 74 -13.06 2.17 9.50
C SER A 74 -12.67 0.76 9.94
N ASP A 75 -13.56 0.09 10.66
CA ASP A 75 -13.45 -1.36 10.87
C ASP A 75 -14.02 -2.14 9.67
N ALA A 76 -15.01 -1.57 8.96
CA ALA A 76 -15.68 -2.25 7.86
C ALA A 76 -14.74 -2.46 6.67
N LEU A 77 -13.93 -1.46 6.31
CA LEU A 77 -12.95 -1.58 5.23
C LEU A 77 -11.85 -2.59 5.59
N VAL A 78 -11.36 -2.56 6.84
CA VAL A 78 -10.32 -3.50 7.28
C VAL A 78 -10.83 -4.94 7.27
N ARG A 79 -12.08 -5.17 7.72
CA ARG A 79 -12.72 -6.49 7.61
C ARG A 79 -12.93 -6.89 6.16
N SER A 80 -13.45 -5.99 5.32
CA SER A 80 -13.66 -6.27 3.90
C SER A 80 -12.36 -6.70 3.21
N VAL A 81 -11.24 -6.04 3.53
CA VAL A 81 -9.92 -6.43 3.03
C VAL A 81 -9.49 -7.80 3.55
N ALA A 82 -9.66 -8.07 4.85
CA ALA A 82 -9.30 -9.36 5.45
C ALA A 82 -10.15 -10.52 4.90
N ASP A 83 -11.47 -10.34 4.79
CA ASP A 83 -12.44 -11.36 4.40
C ASP A 83 -12.35 -11.72 2.91
N ASN A 84 -11.93 -10.77 2.06
CA ASN A 84 -11.82 -10.95 0.60
C ASN A 84 -10.36 -11.11 0.11
N ASP A 85 -9.45 -11.46 1.03
CA ASP A 85 -8.03 -11.65 0.77
C ASP A 85 -7.34 -10.52 0.01
N ARG A 86 -7.76 -9.27 0.27
CA ARG A 86 -7.18 -8.08 -0.34
C ARG A 86 -5.97 -7.59 0.43
N VAL A 87 -5.24 -6.66 -0.17
CA VAL A 87 -4.03 -6.09 0.43
C VAL A 87 -4.11 -4.57 0.42
N PHE A 88 -3.88 -3.95 1.57
CA PHE A 88 -3.67 -2.51 1.63
C PHE A 88 -2.28 -2.14 1.10
N GLU A 89 -2.19 -1.11 0.27
CA GLU A 89 -0.95 -0.44 -0.04
C GLU A 89 -0.75 0.76 0.90
N LEU A 90 0.42 0.81 1.52
CA LEU A 90 0.84 1.92 2.37
C LEU A 90 2.04 2.62 1.73
N PRO A 91 1.81 3.64 0.89
CA PRO A 91 2.90 4.33 0.22
C PRO A 91 3.63 5.27 1.17
N LEU A 92 4.96 5.21 1.17
CA LEU A 92 5.82 6.02 2.02
C LEU A 92 5.96 7.47 1.51
N ARG A 93 6.03 7.67 0.19
CA ARG A 93 6.27 9.00 -0.41
C ARG A 93 5.33 10.10 0.11
N PRO A 94 3.99 9.92 0.24
CA PRO A 94 3.12 10.94 0.81
C PRO A 94 3.50 11.38 2.23
N LEU A 95 4.11 10.50 3.03
CA LEU A 95 4.59 10.82 4.37
C LEU A 95 5.92 11.60 4.34
N LEU A 96 6.82 11.27 3.40
CA LEU A 96 8.11 11.95 3.24
C LEU A 96 7.94 13.40 2.81
N HIS A 97 6.98 13.67 1.92
CA HIS A 97 6.73 15.02 1.36
C HIS A 97 5.66 15.81 2.10
N ALA A 98 5.01 15.21 3.10
CA ALA A 98 4.07 15.92 3.96
C ALA A 98 4.75 17.05 4.76
N SER A 99 4.03 18.16 4.97
CA SER A 99 4.42 19.20 5.93
C SER A 99 4.49 18.61 7.35
N PHE A 100 5.25 19.25 8.24
CA PHE A 100 5.47 18.73 9.60
C PHE A 100 4.16 18.38 10.34
N VAL A 101 3.19 19.30 10.34
CA VAL A 101 1.90 19.11 11.02
C VAL A 101 1.10 17.98 10.37
N TYR A 102 1.05 17.94 9.04
CA TYR A 102 0.31 16.89 8.33
C TYR A 102 0.97 15.52 8.52
N ARG A 103 2.30 15.46 8.49
CA ARG A 103 3.08 14.23 8.70
C ARG A 103 2.81 13.66 10.09
N ALA A 104 2.87 14.48 11.14
CA ALA A 104 2.60 14.03 12.50
C ALA A 104 1.19 13.44 12.65
N LYS A 105 0.20 14.10 12.05
CA LYS A 105 -1.19 13.60 12.01
C LYS A 105 -1.28 12.27 11.23
N ALA A 106 -0.73 12.22 10.02
CA ALA A 106 -0.77 11.03 9.16
C ALA A 106 -0.08 9.82 9.81
N LEU A 107 1.06 10.02 10.48
CA LEU A 107 1.76 8.96 11.22
C LEU A 107 0.92 8.43 12.39
N ARG A 108 0.26 9.31 13.15
CA ARG A 108 -0.67 8.90 14.23
C ARG A 108 -1.83 8.09 13.68
N GLU A 109 -2.47 8.56 12.61
CA GLU A 109 -3.60 7.88 11.97
C GLU A 109 -3.18 6.52 11.40
N LEU A 110 -2.02 6.47 10.73
CA LEU A 110 -1.45 5.23 10.20
C LEU A 110 -1.13 4.21 11.30
N ARG A 111 -0.58 4.66 12.44
CA ARG A 111 -0.34 3.78 13.61
C ARG A 111 -1.62 3.17 14.17
N LEU A 112 -2.70 3.95 14.25
CA LEU A 112 -4.01 3.45 14.67
C LEU A 112 -4.56 2.44 13.66
N PHE A 113 -4.44 2.76 12.37
CA PHE A 113 -4.87 1.88 11.29
C PHE A 113 -4.11 0.55 11.29
N LEU A 114 -2.78 0.56 11.38
CA LEU A 114 -1.95 -0.64 11.43
C LEU A 114 -2.31 -1.54 12.62
N LYS A 115 -2.59 -0.96 13.79
CA LYS A 115 -3.08 -1.72 14.95
C LYS A 115 -4.37 -2.47 14.63
N LYS A 116 -5.29 -1.86 13.85
CA LYS A 116 -6.52 -2.52 13.40
C LYS A 116 -6.22 -3.61 12.39
N CYS A 117 -5.36 -3.36 11.40
CA CYS A 117 -4.95 -4.37 10.42
C CYS A 117 -4.39 -5.61 11.10
N LEU A 118 -3.50 -5.44 12.10
CA LEU A 118 -2.95 -6.55 12.88
C LEU A 118 -4.05 -7.28 13.67
N LYS A 119 -4.95 -6.56 14.35
CA LYS A 119 -6.04 -7.16 15.14
C LYS A 119 -7.01 -7.96 14.28
N LEU A 120 -7.33 -7.46 13.10
CA LEU A 120 -8.30 -8.05 12.17
C LEU A 120 -7.64 -8.91 11.09
N LYS A 121 -6.32 -9.11 11.16
CA LYS A 121 -5.52 -9.91 10.22
C LYS A 121 -5.63 -9.44 8.76
N ALA A 122 -5.88 -8.15 8.52
CA ALA A 122 -5.87 -7.59 7.18
C ALA A 122 -4.43 -7.49 6.65
N LYS A 123 -4.21 -7.95 5.42
CA LYS A 123 -2.91 -7.90 4.76
C LYS A 123 -2.58 -6.47 4.33
N PHE A 124 -1.31 -6.09 4.40
CA PHE A 124 -0.83 -4.81 3.89
C PHE A 124 0.61 -4.93 3.39
N VAL A 125 0.99 -4.07 2.47
CA VAL A 125 2.34 -3.93 1.93
C VAL A 125 2.78 -2.48 2.02
N PHE A 126 4.06 -2.27 2.31
CA PHE A 126 4.67 -0.95 2.32
C PHE A 126 5.36 -0.72 0.97
N THR A 127 5.11 0.41 0.33
CA THR A 127 5.71 0.73 -0.97
C THR A 127 6.39 2.09 -0.92
N SER A 128 7.46 2.28 -1.69
CA SER A 128 8.12 3.59 -1.74
C SER A 128 7.26 4.61 -2.48
N ARG A 129 6.67 4.22 -3.61
CA ARG A 129 6.10 5.12 -4.63
C ARG A 129 7.07 6.25 -5.00
N ALA A 130 8.36 5.93 -5.03
CA ALA A 130 9.43 6.88 -5.33
C ALA A 130 9.25 7.50 -6.72
N GLU A 131 9.33 8.83 -6.80
CA GLU A 131 9.43 9.58 -8.05
C GLU A 131 10.85 10.08 -8.31
N SER A 132 11.69 10.08 -7.27
CA SER A 132 13.13 10.37 -7.35
C SER A 132 13.94 9.43 -6.47
N GLU A 133 15.26 9.39 -6.66
CA GLU A 133 16.17 8.62 -5.81
C GLU A 133 16.12 9.05 -4.33
N PHE A 134 15.78 10.31 -4.05
CA PHE A 134 15.67 10.84 -2.67
C PHE A 134 14.49 10.24 -1.90
N ASP A 135 13.52 9.67 -2.61
CA ASP A 135 12.37 8.99 -1.99
C ASP A 135 12.73 7.58 -1.51
N LEU A 136 13.78 6.98 -2.07
CA LEU A 136 14.21 5.62 -1.73
C LEU A 136 14.72 5.56 -0.30
N LYS A 137 14.46 4.42 0.33
CA LYS A 137 14.92 4.08 1.67
C LYS A 137 15.46 2.66 1.64
N THR A 138 16.51 2.42 2.39
CA THR A 138 17.04 1.08 2.60
C THR A 138 16.05 0.22 3.38
N GLU A 139 16.16 -1.10 3.29
CA GLU A 139 15.36 -2.04 4.09
C GLU A 139 15.41 -1.69 5.59
N ARG A 140 16.60 -1.37 6.11
CA ARG A 140 16.78 -1.01 7.53
C ARG A 140 15.98 0.23 7.92
N GLU A 141 15.98 1.25 7.07
CA GLU A 141 15.20 2.48 7.30
C GLU A 141 13.70 2.20 7.27
N ILE A 142 13.22 1.37 6.33
CA ILE A 142 11.80 1.00 6.26
C ILE A 142 11.39 0.21 7.50
N ILE A 143 12.20 -0.76 7.94
CA ILE A 143 11.95 -1.52 9.17
C ILE A 143 11.87 -0.57 10.38
N ALA A 144 12.80 0.38 10.49
CA ALA A 144 12.78 1.37 11.57
C ALA A 144 11.49 2.20 11.55
N ILE A 145 11.05 2.67 10.38
CA ILE A 145 9.78 3.40 10.22
C ILE A 145 8.59 2.55 10.68
N LEU A 146 8.52 1.29 10.24
CA LEU A 146 7.44 0.36 10.60
C LEU A 146 7.40 0.09 12.11
N ILE A 147 8.57 -0.05 12.76
CA ILE A 147 8.66 -0.20 14.22
C ILE A 147 8.12 1.06 14.93
N GLN A 148 8.46 2.26 14.45
CA GLN A 148 7.92 3.51 15.00
C GLN A 148 6.39 3.62 14.83
N LEU A 149 5.86 3.03 13.75
CA LEU A 149 4.43 2.90 13.50
C LEU A 149 3.75 1.82 14.36
N GLY A 150 4.49 1.10 15.21
CA GLY A 150 3.95 0.19 16.22
C GLY A 150 4.02 -1.29 15.84
N LEU A 151 4.76 -1.67 14.80
CA LEU A 151 5.06 -3.06 14.49
C LEU A 151 6.24 -3.57 15.33
N THR A 152 6.31 -4.88 15.54
CA THR A 152 7.55 -5.51 16.01
C THR A 152 8.55 -5.64 14.87
N SER A 153 9.84 -5.83 15.18
CA SER A 153 10.88 -6.08 14.16
C SER A 153 10.53 -7.27 13.25
N GLN A 154 9.99 -8.34 13.82
CA GLN A 154 9.53 -9.52 13.08
C GLN A 154 8.37 -9.20 12.13
N GLN A 155 7.38 -8.44 12.59
CA GLN A 155 6.26 -8.02 11.76
C GLN A 155 6.72 -7.09 10.62
N ALA A 156 7.61 -6.15 10.92
CA ALA A 156 8.16 -5.24 9.93
C ALA A 156 8.93 -6.00 8.84
N SER A 157 9.80 -6.95 9.23
CA SER A 157 10.53 -7.79 8.27
C SER A 157 9.58 -8.68 7.45
N PHE A 158 8.56 -9.29 8.08
CA PHE A 158 7.56 -10.09 7.37
C PHE A 158 6.84 -9.28 6.28
N VAL A 159 6.43 -8.04 6.60
CA VAL A 159 5.74 -7.15 5.65
C VAL A 159 6.63 -6.81 4.46
N LEU A 160 7.89 -6.47 4.72
CA LEU A 160 8.82 -6.04 3.67
C LEU A 160 9.28 -7.20 2.77
N ASN A 161 9.37 -8.41 3.32
CA ASN A 161 10.02 -9.52 2.65
C ASN A 161 8.98 -10.53 2.13
N THR A 162 8.29 -11.19 3.06
CA THR A 162 7.34 -12.27 2.71
C THR A 162 6.06 -11.73 2.09
N GLN A 163 5.45 -10.70 2.68
CA GLN A 163 4.19 -10.16 2.18
C GLN A 163 4.37 -9.41 0.86
N ALA A 164 5.45 -8.64 0.72
CA ALA A 164 5.77 -7.96 -0.54
C ALA A 164 5.99 -8.97 -1.69
N LYS A 165 6.72 -10.06 -1.45
CA LYS A 165 6.93 -11.13 -2.44
C LYS A 165 5.61 -11.73 -2.91
N ARG A 166 4.69 -12.05 -1.98
CA ARG A 166 3.35 -12.57 -2.32
C ARG A 166 2.56 -11.60 -3.20
N VAL A 167 2.57 -10.31 -2.86
CA VAL A 167 1.89 -9.29 -3.67
C VAL A 167 2.49 -9.20 -5.07
N PHE A 168 3.82 -9.30 -5.18
CA PHE A 168 4.50 -9.28 -6.48
C PHE A 168 4.16 -10.51 -7.33
N GLU A 169 4.08 -11.70 -6.72
CA GLU A 169 3.65 -12.92 -7.42
C GLU A 169 2.22 -12.83 -7.94
N GLU A 170 1.30 -12.19 -7.20
CA GLU A 170 -0.07 -11.93 -7.69
C GLU A 170 -0.10 -10.92 -8.85
N PHE A 171 0.87 -10.00 -8.93
CA PHE A 171 0.97 -9.06 -10.06
C PHE A 171 1.51 -9.70 -11.35
N LEU A 172 2.17 -10.85 -11.26
CA LEU A 172 2.75 -11.55 -12.42
C LEU A 172 1.81 -12.60 -13.04
N LYS A 173 0.67 -12.89 -12.40
CA LYS A 173 -0.36 -13.80 -12.92
C LYS A 173 -1.26 -13.07 -13.92
#